data_AF-A0A2D8MJQ9-F1
#
_entry.id   AF-A0A2D8MJQ9-F1
#
_cell.length_a   1.000
_cell.length_b   1.000
_cell.length_c   1.000
_cell.angle_alpha   90.00
_cell.angle_beta   90.00
_cell.angle_gamma   90.00
#
_symmetry.space_group_name_H-M   'P 1'
#
loop_
_entity.id
_entity.type
_entity.pdbx_description
1 polymer ?
#
loop_
_entity_poly.entity_id
_entity_poly.type
_entity_poly.pdbx_seq_one_letter_code
_entity_poly.pdbx_strand_id
1 'polypeptide(L)' 'MKPTLESLLAGVPARQGNGGQLLAPSVSASKAKSSEPVTQLNKTTENARRVLDDEAEARAQKTARLKAAREERDASRKG' A
#
# COMPACT_ATOMS: atom_id res chain seq x y z
N MET A 1 -49.66 41.19 22.67
CA MET A 1 -49.23 40.17 23.65
C MET A 1 -47.81 39.76 23.30
N LYS A 2 -46.87 39.83 24.25
CA LYS A 2 -45.47 39.43 23.99
C LYS A 2 -45.41 37.90 24.03
N PRO A 3 -44.86 37.21 23.02
CA PRO A 3 -44.69 35.77 23.10
C PRO A 3 -43.73 35.45 24.25
N THR A 4 -44.11 34.49 25.10
CA THR A 4 -43.27 34.04 26.22
C THR A 4 -42.14 33.17 25.67
N LEU A 5 -41.03 33.06 26.41
CA LEU A 5 -39.84 32.31 25.96
C LEU A 5 -40.18 30.83 25.71
N GLU A 6 -41.12 30.28 26.46
CA GLU A 6 -41.58 28.90 26.34
C GLU A 6 -42.29 28.66 25.00
N SER A 7 -43.03 29.67 24.51
CA SER A 7 -43.69 29.62 23.18
C SER A 7 -42.67 29.57 22.03
N LEU A 8 -41.49 30.15 22.21
CA LEU A 8 -40.43 30.16 21.19
C LEU A 8 -39.68 28.83 21.14
N LEU A 9 -39.60 28.12 22.27
CA LEU A 9 -38.87 26.85 22.41
C LEU A 9 -39.71 25.62 22.08
N ALA A 10 -41.05 25.74 22.05
CA ALA A 10 -41.97 24.62 21.82
C ALA A 10 -41.78 23.88 20.47
N GLY A 11 -41.15 24.52 19.48
CA GLY A 11 -40.88 23.94 18.16
C GLY A 11 -39.47 23.38 17.97
N VAL A 12 -38.59 23.49 18.97
CA VAL A 12 -37.19 23.08 18.83
C VAL A 12 -37.06 21.60 19.20
N PRO A 13 -36.68 20.72 18.25
CA PRO A 13 -36.47 19.31 18.56
C PRO A 13 -35.36 19.15 19.60
N ALA A 14 -35.60 18.34 20.62
CA ALA A 14 -34.57 18.00 21.60
C ALA A 14 -33.40 17.33 20.87
N ARG A 15 -32.26 18.02 20.80
CA ARG A 15 -31.06 17.47 20.19
C ARG A 15 -30.40 16.51 21.18
N GLN A 16 -30.55 15.20 20.98
CA GLN A 16 -29.60 14.23 21.53
C GLN A 16 -28.27 14.36 20.78
N GLY A 17 -27.42 15.27 21.24
CA GLY A 17 -26.04 15.41 20.79
C GLY A 17 -25.12 15.60 21.98
N ASN A 18 -23.81 15.45 21.77
CA ASN A 18 -22.77 15.57 22.82
C ASN A 18 -22.60 17.00 23.38
N GLY A 19 -23.67 17.81 23.47
CA GLY A 19 -23.61 19.16 24.05
C GLY A 19 -22.60 20.12 23.41
N GLY A 20 -22.18 19.87 22.15
CA GLY A 20 -21.10 20.63 21.50
C GLY A 20 -19.69 20.20 21.90
N GLN A 21 -19.54 19.17 22.73
CA GLN A 21 -18.25 18.58 23.05
C GLN A 21 -17.77 17.68 21.90
N LEU A 22 -16.48 17.77 21.62
CA LEU A 22 -15.81 16.89 20.66
C LEU A 22 -15.97 15.44 21.14
N LEU A 23 -16.35 14.54 20.23
CA LEU A 23 -16.33 13.10 20.51
C LEU A 23 -14.89 12.72 20.90
N ALA A 24 -14.72 12.18 22.11
CA ALA A 24 -13.43 11.70 22.55
C ALA A 24 -12.94 10.64 21.54
N PRO A 25 -11.74 10.80 20.95
CA PRO A 25 -11.22 9.82 20.02
C PRO A 25 -11.06 8.49 20.77
N SER A 26 -11.87 7.49 20.41
CA SER A 26 -11.74 6.15 20.99
C SER A 26 -10.46 5.52 20.47
N VAL A 27 -9.56 5.19 21.40
CA VAL A 27 -8.21 4.64 21.15
C VAL A 27 -8.26 3.32 20.33
N SER A 28 -9.45 2.74 20.14
CA SER A 28 -9.69 1.56 19.30
C SER A 28 -9.51 1.82 17.80
N ALA A 29 -9.66 3.06 17.32
CA ALA A 29 -9.40 3.40 15.90
C ALA A 29 -7.90 3.51 15.58
N SER A 30 -7.06 3.72 16.60
CA SER A 30 -5.59 3.78 16.48
C SER A 30 -4.92 2.40 16.38
N LYS A 31 -5.69 1.29 16.44
CA LYS A 31 -5.18 -0.04 16.07
C LYS A 31 -5.14 -0.21 14.54
N ALA A 32 -4.75 0.84 13.83
CA ALA A 32 -4.34 0.71 12.44
C ALA A 32 -3.07 -0.13 12.42
N LYS A 33 -3.13 -1.25 11.71
CA LYS A 33 -2.03 -2.21 11.52
C LYS A 33 -0.75 -1.43 11.26
N SER A 34 0.21 -1.47 12.18
CA SER A 34 1.52 -0.86 11.99
C SER A 34 2.25 -1.65 10.92
N SER A 35 2.01 -1.35 9.65
CA SER A 35 3.03 -1.61 8.64
C SER A 35 4.24 -0.80 9.07
N GLU A 36 5.40 -1.44 9.25
CA GLU A 36 6.63 -0.71 9.52
C GLU A 36 6.78 0.43 8.50
N PRO A 37 7.18 1.64 8.94
CA PRO A 37 7.29 2.76 8.03
C PRO A 37 8.25 2.41 6.90
N VAL A 38 7.74 2.36 5.67
CA VAL A 38 8.55 2.11 4.47
C VAL A 38 9.45 3.32 4.26
N THR A 39 10.69 3.20 4.69
CA THR A 39 11.70 4.26 4.56
C THR A 39 12.11 4.43 3.10
N GLN A 40 12.74 5.56 2.77
CA GLN A 40 13.37 5.75 1.46
C GLN A 40 14.45 4.68 1.19
N LEU A 41 15.18 4.26 2.22
CA LEU A 41 16.18 3.18 2.13
C LEU A 41 15.55 1.84 1.76
N ASN A 42 14.35 1.54 2.28
CA ASN A 42 13.63 0.32 1.91
C ASN A 42 13.28 0.34 0.41
N LYS A 43 12.83 1.49 -0.10
CA LYS A 43 12.51 1.65 -1.53
C LYS A 43 13.74 1.50 -2.43
N THR A 44 14.88 2.10 -2.04
CA THR A 44 16.13 1.95 -2.81
C THR A 44 16.64 0.52 -2.80
N THR A 45 16.50 -0.19 -1.67
CA THR A 45 16.90 -1.58 -1.54
C THR A 45 16.07 -2.49 -2.44
N GLU A 46 14.75 -2.30 -2.44
CA GLU A 46 13.84 -3.06 -3.32
C GLU A 46 14.10 -2.79 -4.80
N ASN A 47 14.37 -1.54 -5.17
CA ASN A 47 14.73 -1.21 -6.56
C ASN A 47 16.08 -1.83 -6.97
N ALA A 48 17.08 -1.79 -6.10
CA ALA A 48 18.38 -2.41 -6.37
C ALA A 48 18.25 -3.92 -6.55
N ARG A 49 17.43 -4.60 -5.73
CA ARG A 49 17.14 -6.02 -5.89
C ARG A 49 16.52 -6.33 -7.25
N ARG A 50 15.49 -5.57 -7.66
CA ARG A 50 14.85 -5.77 -8.97
C ARG A 50 15.83 -5.68 -10.13
N VAL A 51 16.72 -4.68 -10.13
CA VAL A 51 17.73 -4.52 -11.19
C VAL A 51 18.67 -5.74 -11.24
N LEU A 52 19.11 -6.24 -10.09
CA LEU A 52 19.99 -7.41 -10.03
C LEU A 52 19.29 -8.68 -10.52
N ASP A 53 18.02 -8.85 -10.19
CA ASP A 53 17.21 -9.99 -10.63
C ASP A 53 16.99 -9.96 -12.14
N ASP A 54 16.63 -8.80 -12.70
CA ASP A 54 16.45 -8.61 -14.15
C ASP A 54 17.75 -8.92 -14.92
N GLU A 55 18.89 -8.45 -14.42
CA GLU A 55 20.20 -8.75 -15.00
C GLU A 55 20.57 -10.23 -14.89
N ALA A 56 20.24 -10.87 -13.77
CA ALA A 56 20.48 -12.29 -13.56
C ALA A 56 19.65 -13.12 -14.55
N GLU A 57 18.39 -12.76 -14.76
CA GLU A 57 17.52 -13.40 -15.73
C GLU A 57 18.06 -13.24 -17.15
N ALA A 58 18.44 -12.01 -17.55
CA ALA A 58 19.02 -11.76 -18.87
C ALA A 58 20.30 -12.59 -19.11
N ARG A 59 21.17 -12.71 -18.09
CA ARG A 59 22.37 -13.56 -18.15
C ARG A 59 22.02 -15.04 -18.27
N ALA A 60 21.02 -15.52 -17.54
CA ALA A 60 20.56 -16.90 -17.62
C ALA A 60 20.00 -17.22 -19.02
N GLN A 61 19.13 -16.38 -19.55
CA GLN A 61 18.57 -16.53 -20.90
C GLN A 61 19.65 -16.53 -21.98
N LYS A 62 20.61 -15.61 -21.91
CA LYS A 62 21.75 -15.57 -22.84
C LYS A 62 22.56 -16.86 -22.78
N THR A 63 22.86 -17.33 -21.58
CA THR A 63 23.65 -18.56 -21.38
C THR A 63 22.91 -19.78 -21.93
N ALA A 64 21.60 -19.88 -21.69
CA ALA A 64 20.78 -20.95 -22.22
C ALA A 64 20.76 -20.97 -23.76
N ARG A 65 20.57 -19.81 -24.41
CA ARG A 65 20.63 -19.68 -25.88
C ARG A 65 22.00 -20.10 -26.43
N LEU A 66 23.06 -19.67 -25.78
CA LEU A 66 24.43 -19.96 -26.21
C LEU A 66 24.78 -21.44 -26.03
N LYS A 67 24.26 -22.07 -24.97
CA LYS A 67 24.37 -23.51 -24.76
C LYS A 67 23.62 -24.30 -25.83
N ALA A 68 22.37 -23.94 -26.12
CA ALA A 68 21.57 -24.58 -27.17
C ALA A 68 22.25 -24.49 -28.54
N ALA A 69 22.76 -23.31 -28.91
CA ALA A 69 23.49 -23.12 -30.17
C ALA A 69 24.79 -23.95 -30.24
N ARG A 70 25.48 -24.16 -29.11
CA ARG A 70 26.65 -25.04 -29.06
C ARG A 70 26.27 -26.50 -29.23
N GLU A 71 25.20 -26.95 -28.58
CA GLU A 71 24.69 -28.32 -28.71
C GLU A 71 24.29 -28.63 -30.16
N GLU A 72 23.60 -27.71 -30.84
CA GLU A 72 23.23 -27.85 -32.26
C GLU A 72 24.45 -27.92 -33.18
N ARG A 73 25.43 -27.05 -32.96
CA ARG A 73 26.69 -27.08 -33.72
C ARG A 73 27.47 -28.38 -33.49
N ASP A 74 27.53 -28.85 -32.24
CA ASP A 74 28.29 -30.04 -31.90
C ASP A 74 27.57 -31.31 -32.40
N ALA A 75 26.25 -31.31 -32.49
CA ALA A 75 25.45 -32.36 -33.14
C ALA A 75 25.67 -32.39 -34.66
N SER A 76 25.64 -31.24 -35.34
CA SER A 76 25.86 -31.15 -36.79
C SER A 76 27.30 -31.49 -37.23
N ARG A 77 28.27 -31.44 -36.31
CA ARG A 77 29.65 -31.86 -36.58
C ARG A 77 29.90 -33.36 -36.39
N LYS A 78 28.99 -34.09 -35.72
CA LYS A 78 29.13 -35.52 -35.42
C LYS A 78 28.32 -36.44 -36.35
N GLY A 79 27.44 -35.89 -37.18
CA GLY A 79 26.77 -36.60 -38.28
C GLY A 79 27.51 -36.40 -39.59
#